data_AF-A0A3M1GK96-F1
#
_entry.id   AF-A0A3M1GK96-F1
#
_cell.length_a   1.000
_cell.length_b   1.000
_cell.length_c   1.000
_cell.angle_alpha   90.00
_cell.angle_beta   90.00
_cell.angle_gamma   90.00
#
_symmetry.space_group_name_H-M   'P 1'
#
loop_
_entity.id
_entity.type
_entity.pdbx_description
1 polymer ?
#
loop_
_entity_poly.entity_id
_entity_poly.type
_entity_poly.pdbx_seq_one_letter_code
_entity_poly.pdbx_strand_id
1 'polypeptide(L)'
;MDETQSRPAGLDEEHRRAAQQALARIETLLQGSERIDEATREKLLAAARDLERALGEVADSDPARARSVANAAELAVHEAAQDEPQQAVVERAIALLDEVARPLEQRAPRVVEIVGQIAQLLANLGI
;
A
#
# COMPACT_ATOMS: atom_id res chain seq x y z
N MET A 1 5.66 -6.49 -34.03
CA MET A 1 6.75 -7.24 -33.39
C MET A 1 6.36 -7.33 -31.94
N ASP A 2 5.88 -8.50 -31.55
CA ASP A 2 5.33 -8.77 -30.22
C ASP A 2 6.51 -9.18 -29.34
N GLU A 3 7.09 -8.21 -28.63
CA GLU A 3 8.00 -8.50 -27.51
C GLU A 3 7.13 -8.85 -26.29
N THR A 4 6.49 -10.02 -26.33
CA THR A 4 6.14 -10.72 -25.09
C THR A 4 7.45 -11.14 -24.44
N GLN A 5 8.03 -10.17 -23.74
CA GLN A 5 9.16 -10.38 -22.86
C GLN A 5 8.70 -11.40 -21.81
N SER A 6 9.10 -12.66 -21.97
CA SER A 6 8.89 -13.72 -20.99
C SER A 6 9.54 -13.27 -19.67
N ARG A 7 8.76 -12.60 -18.81
CA ARG A 7 9.13 -12.38 -17.42
C ARG A 7 9.41 -13.76 -16.81
N PRO A 8 10.56 -13.97 -16.17
CA PRO A 8 10.84 -15.24 -15.53
C PRO A 8 9.81 -15.42 -14.41
N ALA A 9 9.04 -16.51 -14.45
CA ALA A 9 7.98 -16.81 -13.49
C ALA A 9 8.40 -16.71 -12.01
N GLY A 10 9.71 -16.83 -11.72
CA GLY A 10 10.27 -16.63 -10.39
C GLY A 10 10.21 -15.17 -9.88
N LEU A 11 10.40 -14.17 -10.74
CA LEU A 11 10.33 -12.75 -10.34
C LEU A 11 8.90 -12.30 -10.05
N ASP A 12 7.93 -12.82 -10.80
CA ASP A 12 6.51 -12.48 -10.61
C ASP A 12 5.99 -13.03 -9.27
N GLU A 13 6.38 -14.25 -8.91
CA GLU A 13 6.09 -14.84 -7.61
C GLU A 13 6.83 -14.11 -6.47
N GLU A 14 8.09 -13.71 -6.67
CA GLU A 14 8.82 -12.89 -5.70
C GLU A 14 8.11 -11.56 -5.44
N HIS A 15 7.66 -10.89 -6.49
CA HIS A 15 6.93 -9.64 -6.36
C HIS A 15 5.59 -9.81 -5.64
N ARG A 16 4.83 -10.87 -5.95
CA ARG A 16 3.59 -11.20 -5.24
C ARG A 16 3.83 -11.42 -3.75
N ARG A 17 4.86 -12.20 -3.41
CA ARG A 17 5.25 -12.44 -2.00
C ARG A 17 5.68 -11.16 -1.31
N ALA A 18 6.48 -10.32 -1.96
CA ALA A 18 6.92 -9.06 -1.40
C ALA A 18 5.72 -8.13 -1.10
N ALA A 19 4.71 -8.09 -1.97
CA ALA A 19 3.48 -7.34 -1.73
C ALA A 19 2.73 -7.84 -0.48
N GLN A 20 2.51 -9.14 -0.37
CA GLN A 20 1.86 -9.77 0.80
C GLN A 20 2.63 -9.48 2.09
N GLN A 21 3.95 -9.58 2.06
CA GLN A 21 4.80 -9.29 3.22
C GLN A 21 4.71 -7.82 3.65
N ALA A 22 4.66 -6.87 2.70
CA ALA A 22 4.50 -5.45 3.02
C ALA A 22 3.15 -5.18 3.70
N LEU A 23 2.07 -5.77 3.21
CA LEU A 23 0.74 -5.64 3.80
C LEU A 23 0.65 -6.27 5.21
N ALA A 24 1.28 -7.43 5.41
CA ALA A 24 1.36 -8.04 6.75
C ALA A 24 2.15 -7.16 7.74
N ARG A 25 3.20 -6.46 7.27
CA ARG A 25 3.93 -5.49 8.09
C ARG A 25 3.07 -4.28 8.47
N ILE A 26 2.23 -3.78 7.56
CA ILE A 26 1.24 -2.75 7.88
C ILE A 26 0.35 -3.18 9.04
N GLU A 27 -0.22 -4.40 8.99
CA GLU A 27 -1.07 -4.89 10.08
C GLU A 27 -0.32 -4.95 11.41
N THR A 28 0.93 -5.43 11.38
CA THR A 28 1.78 -5.52 12.58
C THR A 28 2.08 -4.14 13.16
N LEU A 29 2.44 -3.17 12.31
CA LEU A 29 2.72 -1.80 12.70
C LEU A 29 1.49 -1.15 13.34
N LEU A 30 0.32 -1.32 12.71
CA LEU A 30 -0.92 -0.77 13.23
C LEU A 30 -1.33 -1.40 14.55
N GLN A 31 -1.11 -2.70 14.74
CA GLN A 31 -1.40 -3.36 16.02
C GLN A 31 -0.47 -2.92 17.15
N GLY A 32 0.79 -2.58 16.84
CA GLY A 32 1.80 -2.17 17.82
C GLY A 32 1.84 -0.68 18.12
N SER A 33 1.18 0.18 17.34
CA SER A 33 1.29 1.64 17.49
C SER A 33 0.37 2.19 18.59
N GLU A 34 0.91 2.77 19.66
CA GLU A 34 0.09 3.44 20.68
C GLU A 34 -0.36 4.85 20.26
N ARG A 35 0.28 5.41 19.22
CA ARG A 35 0.02 6.76 18.72
C ARG A 35 -1.30 6.89 17.96
N ILE A 36 -1.64 5.87 17.18
CA ILE A 36 -2.85 5.86 16.36
C ILE A 36 -4.03 5.50 17.29
N ASP A 37 -5.09 6.29 17.29
CA ASP A 37 -6.28 5.98 18.08
C ASP A 37 -6.98 4.72 17.55
N GLU A 38 -7.74 4.04 18.41
CA GLU A 38 -8.34 2.75 18.06
C GLU A 38 -9.29 2.83 16.86
N ALA A 39 -10.09 3.89 16.74
CA ALA A 39 -11.04 4.03 15.64
C ALA A 39 -10.33 4.24 14.30
N THR A 40 -9.23 5.01 14.28
CA THR A 40 -8.40 5.18 13.08
C THR A 40 -7.62 3.90 12.76
N ARG A 41 -7.12 3.21 13.78
CA ARG A 41 -6.42 1.92 13.65
C ARG A 41 -7.31 0.88 12.98
N GLU A 42 -8.54 0.70 13.45
CA GLU A 42 -9.50 -0.25 12.87
C GLU A 42 -9.77 0.06 11.39
N LYS A 43 -9.92 1.34 11.03
CA LYS A 43 -10.13 1.76 9.64
C LYS A 43 -8.91 1.49 8.77
N LEU A 44 -7.71 1.77 9.28
CA LEU A 44 -6.45 1.48 8.56
C LEU A 44 -6.24 -0.03 8.37
N LEU A 45 -6.55 -0.84 9.39
CA LEU A 45 -6.51 -2.30 9.29
C LEU A 45 -7.52 -2.83 8.27
N ALA A 46 -8.75 -2.31 8.27
CA ALA A 46 -9.75 -2.66 7.28
C ALA A 46 -9.30 -2.28 5.86
N ALA A 47 -8.77 -1.07 5.68
CA ALA A 47 -8.25 -0.61 4.40
C ALA A 47 -7.04 -1.44 3.92
N ALA A 48 -6.13 -1.84 4.81
CA ALA A 48 -4.99 -2.70 4.48
C ALA A 48 -5.43 -4.08 3.98
N ARG A 49 -6.44 -4.68 4.63
CA ARG A 49 -7.02 -5.97 4.19
C ARG A 49 -7.78 -5.86 2.88
N ASP A 50 -8.48 -4.76 2.67
CA ASP A 50 -9.12 -4.46 1.39
C ASP A 50 -8.07 -4.29 0.29
N LEU A 51 -6.96 -3.61 0.59
CA LEU A 51 -5.85 -3.41 -0.34
C LEU A 51 -5.20 -4.74 -0.70
N GLU A 52 -4.98 -5.63 0.27
CA GLU A 52 -4.44 -6.98 0.02
C GLU A 52 -5.29 -7.75 -0.98
N ARG A 53 -6.62 -7.79 -0.78
CA ARG A 53 -7.53 -8.49 -1.67
C ARG A 53 -7.52 -7.88 -3.08
N ALA A 54 -7.59 -6.56 -3.19
CA ALA A 54 -7.59 -5.86 -4.48
C ALA A 54 -6.25 -6.01 -5.22
N LEU A 55 -5.12 -6.00 -4.50
CA LEU A 55 -3.80 -6.22 -5.08
C LEU A 55 -3.56 -7.67 -5.50
N GLY A 56 -4.30 -8.64 -4.95
CA GLY A 56 -4.28 -10.02 -5.42
C GLY A 56 -4.63 -10.12 -6.91
N GLU A 57 -5.69 -9.42 -7.33
CA GLU A 57 -6.11 -9.37 -8.74
C GLU A 57 -5.09 -8.64 -9.62
N VAL A 58 -4.48 -7.58 -9.10
CA VAL A 58 -3.40 -6.87 -9.82
C VAL A 58 -2.17 -7.76 -9.96
N ALA A 59 -1.83 -8.56 -8.95
CA ALA A 59 -0.64 -9.40 -8.95
C ALA A 59 -0.68 -10.54 -9.99
N ASP A 60 -1.85 -10.88 -10.51
CA ASP A 60 -1.98 -11.87 -11.58
C ASP A 60 -1.60 -11.31 -12.96
N SER A 61 -1.66 -9.99 -13.14
CA SER A 61 -1.37 -9.32 -14.42
C SER A 61 -0.17 -8.37 -14.38
N ASP A 62 0.09 -7.73 -13.25
CA ASP A 62 1.22 -6.82 -13.02
C ASP A 62 1.75 -6.94 -11.57
N PRO A 63 2.42 -8.04 -11.23
CA PRO A 63 2.92 -8.30 -9.87
C PRO A 63 3.94 -7.26 -9.40
N ALA A 64 4.75 -6.71 -10.31
CA ALA A 64 5.67 -5.63 -10.00
C ALA A 64 4.93 -4.39 -9.47
N ARG A 65 3.81 -4.04 -10.09
CA ARG A 65 2.98 -2.91 -9.65
C ARG A 65 2.26 -3.18 -8.34
N ALA A 66 1.75 -4.40 -8.15
CA ALA A 66 1.17 -4.80 -6.86
C ALA A 66 2.19 -4.63 -5.72
N ARG A 67 3.44 -5.04 -5.94
CA ARG A 67 4.55 -4.81 -5.01
C ARG A 67 4.81 -3.33 -4.77
N SER A 68 4.89 -2.50 -5.81
CA SER A 68 5.14 -1.06 -5.67
C SER A 68 4.07 -0.36 -4.83
N VAL A 69 2.78 -0.67 -5.05
CA VAL A 69 1.67 -0.12 -4.27
C VAL A 69 1.76 -0.57 -2.81
N ALA A 70 1.97 -1.86 -2.56
CA ALA A 70 2.07 -2.40 -1.21
C ALA A 70 3.23 -1.78 -0.42
N ASN A 71 4.41 -1.63 -1.04
CA ASN A 71 5.58 -1.00 -0.40
C ASN A 71 5.35 0.49 -0.11
N ALA A 72 4.70 1.22 -1.02
CA ALA A 72 4.41 2.64 -0.79
C ALA A 72 3.39 2.82 0.36
N ALA A 73 2.39 1.93 0.44
CA ALA A 73 1.43 1.93 1.54
C ALA A 73 2.11 1.59 2.87
N GLU A 74 3.02 0.62 2.87
CA GLU A 74 3.82 0.26 4.05
C GLU A 74 4.66 1.44 4.52
N LEU A 75 5.37 2.10 3.62
CA LEU A 75 6.17 3.28 3.96
C LEU A 75 5.31 4.39 4.58
N ALA A 76 4.16 4.70 3.98
CA ALA A 76 3.27 5.75 4.49
C ALA A 76 2.75 5.44 5.89
N VAL A 77 2.35 4.19 6.13
CA VAL A 77 1.89 3.74 7.46
C VAL A 77 3.05 3.72 8.46
N HIS A 78 4.22 3.21 8.07
CA HIS A 78 5.39 3.11 8.94
C HIS A 78 5.80 4.47 9.49
N GLU A 79 5.85 5.49 8.64
CA GLU A 79 6.23 6.85 9.02
C GLU A 79 5.16 7.53 9.88
N ALA A 80 3.88 7.33 9.56
CA ALA A 80 2.77 7.87 10.34
C ALA A 80 2.63 7.23 11.73
N ALA A 81 3.05 5.97 11.87
CA ALA A 81 3.00 5.20 13.11
C ALA A 81 4.19 5.43 14.06
N GLN A 82 5.23 6.15 13.62
CA GLN A 82 6.37 6.52 14.47
C GLN A 82 5.90 7.35 15.68
N ASP A 83 6.65 7.28 16.79
CA ASP A 83 6.39 8.12 17.97
C ASP A 83 6.43 9.61 17.60
N GLU A 84 7.40 9.99 16.77
CA GLU A 84 7.60 11.33 16.23
C GLU A 84 7.63 11.31 14.69
N PRO A 85 6.45 11.33 14.02
CA PRO A 85 6.38 11.31 12.57
C PRO A 85 6.98 12.55 11.95
N GLN A 86 7.81 12.35 10.93
CA GLN A 86 8.25 13.45 10.09
C GLN A 86 7.18 13.72 9.03
N GLN A 87 6.37 14.76 9.23
CA GLN A 87 5.28 15.16 8.32
C GLN A 87 5.70 15.15 6.85
N ALA A 88 6.83 15.77 6.52
CA ALA A 88 7.31 15.86 5.15
C ALA A 88 7.64 14.48 4.53
N VAL A 89 7.95 13.47 5.36
CA VAL A 89 8.18 12.10 4.90
C VAL A 89 6.85 11.39 4.68
N VAL A 90 5.88 11.55 5.59
CA VAL A 90 4.52 11.00 5.44
C VAL A 90 3.86 11.54 4.15
N GLU A 91 3.94 12.86 3.91
CA GLU A 91 3.39 13.49 2.69
C GLU A 91 4.02 12.94 1.41
N ARG A 92 5.35 12.76 1.40
CA ARG A 92 6.06 12.16 0.25
C ARG A 92 5.68 10.71 0.04
N ALA A 93 5.49 9.94 1.11
CA ALA A 93 5.06 8.55 1.03
C ALA A 93 3.62 8.44 0.50
N ILE A 94 2.72 9.33 0.93
CA ILE A 94 1.36 9.44 0.38
C ILE A 94 1.40 9.82 -1.11
N ALA A 95 2.22 10.79 -1.50
CA ALA A 95 2.37 11.18 -2.89
C ALA A 95 2.92 10.05 -3.77
N LEU A 96 3.91 9.30 -3.26
CA LEU A 96 4.43 8.11 -3.93
C LEU A 96 3.33 7.05 -4.08
N LEU A 97 2.53 6.82 -3.05
CA LEU A 97 1.43 5.87 -3.07
C LEU A 97 0.40 6.20 -4.15
N ASP A 98 0.03 7.48 -4.28
CA ASP A 98 -0.85 7.97 -5.36
C ASP A 98 -0.21 7.77 -6.74
N GLU A 99 1.08 8.13 -6.89
CA GLU A 99 1.81 8.01 -8.15
C GLU A 99 1.84 6.57 -8.67
N VAL A 100 2.13 5.59 -7.80
CA VAL A 100 2.22 4.18 -8.20
C VAL A 100 0.84 3.55 -8.46
N ALA A 101 -0.20 4.06 -7.80
CA ALA A 101 -1.57 3.60 -7.97
C ALA A 101 -2.26 4.21 -9.21
N ARG A 102 -1.89 5.42 -9.63
CA ARG A 102 -2.53 6.14 -10.75
C ARG A 102 -2.68 5.31 -12.04
N PRO A 103 -1.70 4.52 -12.49
CA PRO A 103 -1.87 3.72 -13.71
C PRO A 103 -2.89 2.57 -13.58
N LEU A 104 -3.41 2.31 -12.37
CA LEU A 104 -4.46 1.34 -12.09
C LEU A 104 -5.87 1.92 -12.21
N GLU A 105 -6.06 3.24 -12.33
CA GLU A 105 -7.38 3.90 -12.35
C GLU A 105 -8.39 3.25 -13.30
N GLN A 106 -7.96 2.82 -14.50
CA GLN A 106 -8.83 2.23 -15.51
C GLN A 106 -9.03 0.72 -15.36
N ARG A 107 -8.09 0.02 -14.69
CA ARG A 107 -8.01 -1.46 -14.68
C ARG A 107 -8.28 -2.08 -13.32
N ALA A 108 -7.98 -1.36 -12.24
CA ALA A 108 -8.24 -1.74 -10.86
C ALA A 108 -8.64 -0.49 -10.05
N PRO A 109 -9.79 0.16 -10.36
CA PRO A 109 -10.22 1.39 -9.68
C PRO A 109 -10.36 1.20 -8.17
N ARG A 110 -10.70 -0.01 -7.73
CA ARG A 110 -10.81 -0.35 -6.31
C ARG A 110 -9.49 -0.14 -5.55
N VAL A 111 -8.35 -0.42 -6.17
CA VAL A 111 -7.03 -0.18 -5.55
C VAL A 111 -6.83 1.32 -5.30
N VAL A 112 -7.19 2.16 -6.27
CA VAL A 112 -7.05 3.62 -6.17
C VAL A 112 -7.98 4.19 -5.09
N GLU A 113 -9.22 3.69 -5.01
CA GLU A 113 -10.15 4.07 -3.94
C GLU A 113 -9.59 3.76 -2.54
N ILE A 114 -9.06 2.54 -2.34
CA ILE A 114 -8.51 2.12 -1.05
C ILE A 114 -7.24 2.92 -0.71
N VAL A 115 -6.38 3.14 -1.70
CA VAL A 115 -5.20 4.02 -1.56
C VAL A 115 -5.61 5.42 -1.11
N GLY A 116 -6.63 6.01 -1.72
CA GLY A 116 -7.16 7.31 -1.33
C GLY A 116 -7.71 7.31 0.11
N GLN A 117 -8.37 6.23 0.52
CA GLN A 117 -8.84 6.07 1.90
C GLN A 117 -7.67 6.01 2.90
N ILE A 118 -6.63 5.22 2.60
CA ILE A 118 -5.42 5.15 3.43
C ILE A 118 -4.76 6.53 3.52
N ALA A 119 -4.53 7.19 2.38
CA ALA A 119 -3.95 8.53 2.32
C ALA A 119 -4.73 9.54 3.18
N GLN A 120 -6.06 9.53 3.09
CA GLN A 120 -6.91 10.42 3.87
C GLN A 120 -6.86 10.13 5.37
N LEU A 121 -6.86 8.85 5.77
CA LEU A 121 -6.74 8.46 7.17
C LEU A 121 -5.39 8.90 7.75
N LEU A 122 -4.31 8.71 7.01
CA LEU A 122 -2.97 9.11 7.44
C LEU A 122 -2.81 10.63 7.51
N ALA A 123 -3.35 11.38 6.54
CA ALA A 123 -3.35 12.84 6.57
C ALA A 123 -4.15 13.41 7.76
N ASN A 124 -5.17 12.69 8.22
CA ASN A 124 -6.01 13.10 9.35
C ASN A 124 -5.41 12.81 10.72
N LEU A 125 -4.28 12.11 10.82
CA LEU A 125 -3.61 11.78 12.10
C LEU A 125 -2.96 12.99 12.81
N GLY A 126 -3.35 14.21 12.46
CA GLY A 126 -2.84 15.42 13.11
C GLY A 126 -1.42 15.75 12.68
N ILE A 127 -1.24 15.77 11.37
CA ILE A 127 -0.32 16.69 10.72
C ILE A 127 -1.03 18.04 10.55
#